data_AF-A0A7W0R9I7-F1
#
_entry.id   AF-A0A7W0R9I7-F1
#
_cell.length_a   1.000
_cell.length_b   1.000
_cell.length_c   1.000
_cell.angle_alpha   90.00
_cell.angle_beta   90.00
_cell.angle_gamma   90.00
#
_symmetry.space_group_name_H-M   'P 1'
#
loop_
_entity.id
_entity.type
_entity.pdbx_description
1 polymer ?
#
loop_
_entity_poly.entity_id
_entity_poly.type
_entity_poly.pdbx_seq_one_letter_code
_entity_poly.pdbx_strand_id
1 'polypeptide(L)'
;MINSVSATPNALGPPNHRMTPVSIRANVTDNCPGAVTWAVTAISSDEPVNGTGDGDTEPDWAIASPHAVSLRSERAGTGDGRVYTITITATDTAKNTSTATTTVSVPHNR
;
A
#
# COMPACT_ATOMS: atom_id res chain seq x y z
N MET A 1 -6.85 -18.83 0.78
CA MET A 1 -5.99 -18.05 -0.15
C MET A 1 -6.64 -16.73 -0.56
N ILE A 2 -5.83 -15.76 -0.99
CA ILE A 2 -6.27 -14.43 -1.43
C ILE A 2 -6.74 -14.51 -2.89
N ASN A 3 -7.97 -14.07 -3.18
CA ASN A 3 -8.53 -14.02 -4.53
C ASN A 3 -8.34 -12.65 -5.19
N SER A 4 -8.45 -11.58 -4.39
CA SER A 4 -8.29 -10.21 -4.86
C SER A 4 -7.92 -9.27 -3.72
N VAL A 5 -7.22 -8.18 -4.06
CA VAL A 5 -6.86 -7.10 -3.15
C VAL A 5 -7.06 -5.77 -3.85
N SER A 6 -7.53 -4.78 -3.10
CA SER A 6 -7.79 -3.43 -3.60
C SER A 6 -7.45 -2.39 -2.53
N ALA A 7 -6.96 -1.24 -2.98
CA ALA A 7 -6.74 -0.06 -2.16
C ALA A 7 -7.78 1.02 -2.47
N THR A 8 -8.24 1.75 -1.46
CA THR A 8 -9.17 2.87 -1.62
C THR A 8 -8.77 4.03 -0.70
N PRO A 9 -8.42 5.20 -1.25
CA PRO A 9 -8.24 5.49 -2.68
C PRO A 9 -7.05 4.74 -3.30
N ASN A 10 -7.12 4.44 -4.60
CA ASN A 10 -6.02 3.86 -5.39
C ASN A 10 -5.16 4.92 -6.10
N ALA A 11 -5.51 6.19 -5.98
CA ALA A 11 -4.71 7.31 -6.44
C ALA A 11 -4.81 8.47 -5.44
N LEU A 12 -3.69 9.08 -5.09
CA LEU A 12 -3.63 10.23 -4.21
C LEU A 12 -3.76 11.54 -5.00
N GLY A 13 -3.92 12.63 -4.24
CA GLY A 13 -3.97 13.99 -4.78
C GLY A 13 -2.61 14.50 -5.25
N PRO A 14 -2.53 15.78 -5.68
CA PRO A 14 -1.26 16.42 -5.97
C PRO A 14 -0.32 16.37 -4.75
N PRO A 15 1.00 16.38 -4.97
CA PRO A 15 1.98 16.30 -3.90
C PRO A 15 1.82 17.50 -2.98
N ASN A 16 1.55 17.22 -1.72
CA ASN A 16 1.31 18.22 -0.68
C ASN A 16 2.03 17.86 0.63
N HIS A 17 2.90 16.84 0.60
CA HIS A 17 3.64 16.30 1.74
C HIS A 17 2.75 15.83 2.91
N ARG A 18 1.45 15.58 2.66
CA ARG A 18 0.50 15.09 3.67
C ARG A 18 0.28 13.59 3.55
N MET A 19 0.11 12.96 4.71
CA MET A 19 -0.32 11.57 4.82
C MET A 19 -1.81 11.46 4.49
N THR A 20 -2.15 10.62 3.54
CA THR A 20 -3.53 10.29 3.16
C THR A 20 -3.83 8.87 3.60
N PRO A 21 -4.93 8.65 4.35
CA PRO A 21 -5.36 7.31 4.72
C PRO A 21 -5.85 6.54 3.49
N VAL A 22 -5.41 5.29 3.38
CA VAL A 22 -5.80 4.33 2.35
C VAL A 22 -6.28 3.06 3.04
N SER A 23 -7.52 2.68 2.76
CA SER A 23 -8.09 1.42 3.22
C SER A 23 -7.74 0.30 2.24
N ILE A 24 -7.29 -0.82 2.79
CA ILE A 24 -7.01 -2.04 2.03
C ILE A 24 -8.15 -3.01 2.24
N ARG A 25 -8.60 -3.63 1.16
CA ARG A 25 -9.63 -4.66 1.19
C ARG A 25 -9.13 -5.88 0.42
N ALA A 26 -9.10 -7.02 1.10
CA ALA A 26 -8.78 -8.30 0.50
C ALA A 26 -9.98 -9.24 0.53
N ASN A 27 -10.18 -10.00 -0.54
CA ASN A 27 -11.07 -11.15 -0.56
C ASN A 27 -10.24 -12.41 -0.31
N VAL A 28 -10.50 -13.08 0.80
CA VAL A 28 -9.83 -14.33 1.19
C VAL A 28 -10.84 -15.45 1.29
N THR A 29 -10.55 -16.60 0.67
CA THR A 29 -11.38 -17.81 0.77
C THR A 29 -10.49 -19.01 1.02
N ASP A 30 -10.92 -19.92 1.90
CA ASP A 30 -10.23 -21.18 2.15
C ASP A 30 -11.17 -22.34 1.92
N ASN A 31 -10.64 -23.46 1.43
CA ASN A 31 -11.38 -24.72 1.34
C ASN A 31 -11.32 -25.51 2.66
N CYS A 32 -10.42 -25.13 3.57
CA CYS A 32 -10.30 -25.71 4.89
C CYS A 32 -11.25 -25.02 5.90
N PRO A 33 -11.92 -25.75 6.80
CA PRO A 33 -12.70 -25.14 7.86
C PRO A 33 -11.79 -24.36 8.83
N GLY A 34 -11.88 -23.04 8.79
CA GLY A 34 -11.09 -22.15 9.63
C GLY A 34 -11.22 -20.70 9.21
N ALA A 35 -10.95 -19.77 10.14
CA ALA A 35 -10.87 -18.36 9.80
C ALA A 35 -9.52 -18.07 9.14
N VAL A 36 -9.54 -17.40 7.97
CA VAL A 36 -8.33 -16.83 7.36
C VAL A 36 -8.17 -15.41 7.88
N THR A 37 -7.01 -15.11 8.42
CA THR A 37 -6.63 -13.75 8.80
C THR A 37 -5.68 -13.18 7.77
N TRP A 38 -5.67 -11.87 7.58
CA TRP A 38 -4.72 -11.21 6.70
C TRP A 38 -4.35 -9.82 7.23
N ALA A 39 -3.17 -9.36 6.87
CA ALA A 39 -2.64 -8.05 7.25
C ALA A 39 -1.69 -7.51 6.17
N VAL A 40 -1.54 -6.19 6.12
CA VAL A 40 -0.44 -5.54 5.40
C VAL A 40 0.88 -5.90 6.08
N THR A 41 1.82 -6.41 5.28
CA THR A 41 3.12 -6.89 5.77
C THR A 41 4.30 -6.11 5.21
N ALA A 42 4.15 -5.50 4.03
CA ALA A 42 5.18 -4.64 3.46
C ALA A 42 4.57 -3.54 2.59
N ILE A 43 5.28 -2.42 2.50
CA ILE A 43 4.99 -1.32 1.58
C ILE A 43 6.32 -0.92 0.94
N SER A 44 6.33 -0.74 -0.38
CA SER A 44 7.47 -0.22 -1.14
C SER A 44 7.02 0.86 -2.10
N SER A 45 7.96 1.65 -2.60
CA SER A 45 7.76 2.69 -3.61
C SER A 45 8.70 2.39 -4.79
N ASP A 46 8.28 2.73 -6.01
CA ASP A 46 9.12 2.68 -7.21
C ASP A 46 10.08 3.87 -7.32
N GLU A 47 9.75 4.98 -6.68
CA GLU A 47 10.67 6.10 -6.44
C GLU A 47 11.41 5.91 -5.11
N PRO A 48 12.69 6.33 -5.00
CA PRO A 48 13.41 6.32 -3.74
C PRO A 48 12.68 7.18 -2.70
N VAL A 49 12.74 6.73 -1.44
CA VAL A 49 12.21 7.49 -0.28
C VAL A 49 12.90 8.85 -0.18
N ASN A 50 14.19 8.89 -0.54
CA ASN A 50 15.02 10.08 -0.56
C ASN A 50 15.27 10.49 -2.02
N GLY A 51 14.58 11.54 -2.50
CA GLY A 51 14.84 12.14 -3.80
C GLY A 51 16.01 13.13 -3.71
N THR A 52 16.50 13.65 -4.85
CA THR A 52 17.50 14.74 -4.87
C THR A 52 16.85 16.14 -4.85
N GLY A 53 15.63 16.27 -4.33
CA GLY A 53 14.82 17.48 -4.41
C GLY A 53 14.47 18.05 -3.03
N ASP A 54 14.62 19.36 -2.87
CA ASP A 54 14.39 20.09 -1.62
C ASP A 54 12.95 19.91 -1.09
N GLY A 55 12.78 19.13 -0.03
CA GLY A 55 11.47 18.91 0.59
C GLY A 55 11.27 17.57 1.30
N ASP A 56 12.31 16.71 1.35
CA ASP A 56 12.24 15.37 1.92
C ASP A 56 11.66 15.40 3.34
N THR A 57 10.42 14.95 3.44
CA THR A 57 9.80 14.65 4.72
C THR A 57 9.85 13.13 4.83
N GLU A 58 10.16 12.60 6.01
CA GLU A 58 10.03 11.16 6.32
C GLU A 58 9.04 10.96 7.48
N PRO A 59 8.44 9.77 7.65
CA PRO A 59 8.38 8.63 6.73
C PRO A 59 7.31 8.80 5.62
N ASP A 60 7.53 8.18 4.46
CA ASP A 60 6.63 8.23 3.29
C ASP A 60 5.34 7.39 3.43
N TRP A 61 5.33 6.43 4.34
CA TRP A 61 4.16 5.61 4.65
C TRP A 61 4.15 5.19 6.11
N ALA A 62 2.96 4.81 6.59
CA ALA A 62 2.76 4.21 7.89
C ALA A 62 1.67 3.15 7.81
N ILE A 63 1.85 2.01 8.50
CA ILE A 63 0.78 1.02 8.65
C ILE A 63 -0.07 1.48 9.85
N ALA A 64 -1.26 2.00 9.58
CA ALA A 64 -2.17 2.50 10.60
C ALA A 64 -2.92 1.36 11.31
N SER A 65 -3.22 0.29 10.57
CA SER A 65 -3.81 -0.95 11.08
C SER A 65 -3.51 -2.11 10.13
N PRO A 66 -3.83 -3.37 10.48
CA PRO A 66 -3.66 -4.51 9.57
C PRO A 66 -4.30 -4.30 8.18
N HIS A 67 -5.35 -3.48 8.09
CA HIS A 67 -6.13 -3.24 6.87
C HIS A 67 -6.13 -1.78 6.41
N ALA A 68 -5.30 -0.93 7.00
CA ALA A 68 -5.22 0.48 6.62
C ALA A 68 -3.78 0.98 6.69
N VAL A 69 -3.40 1.76 5.68
CA VAL A 69 -2.11 2.41 5.59
C VAL A 69 -2.32 3.90 5.40
N SER A 70 -1.34 4.69 5.77
CA SER A 70 -1.28 6.11 5.44
C SER A 70 -0.12 6.30 4.49
N LEU A 71 -0.38 6.87 3.31
CA LEU A 71 0.61 7.10 2.27
C LEU A 71 0.79 8.58 2.04
N ARG A 72 2.03 9.04 1.88
CA ARG A 72 2.30 10.44 1.62
C ARG A 72 1.98 10.78 0.17
N SER A 73 1.28 11.90 -0.03
CA SER A 73 1.18 12.49 -1.37
C SER A 73 2.47 13.29 -1.63
N GLU A 74 3.51 12.59 -2.07
CA GLU A 74 4.83 13.11 -2.42
C GLU A 74 5.38 12.32 -3.60
N ARG A 75 6.20 12.97 -4.43
CA ARG A 75 6.83 12.38 -5.61
C ARG A 75 8.10 13.15 -5.94
N ALA A 76 9.03 12.53 -6.66
CA ALA A 76 10.15 13.25 -7.24
C ALA A 76 9.65 14.26 -8.29
N GLY A 77 10.14 15.51 -8.24
CA GLY A 77 9.77 16.56 -9.20
C GLY A 77 10.17 16.25 -10.65
N THR A 78 11.06 15.28 -10.86
CA THR A 78 11.56 14.83 -12.17
C THR A 78 11.01 13.47 -12.60
N GLY A 79 10.19 12.82 -11.79
CA GLY A 79 9.59 11.51 -12.06
C GLY A 79 8.27 11.58 -12.84
N ASP A 80 7.73 10.43 -13.23
CA ASP A 80 6.41 10.28 -13.86
C ASP A 80 5.27 10.14 -12.83
N GLY A 81 5.61 10.10 -11.55
CA GLY A 81 4.71 9.96 -10.42
C GLY A 81 5.11 8.79 -9.55
N ARG A 82 4.69 8.81 -8.28
CA ARG A 82 5.04 7.75 -7.33
C ARG A 82 4.02 6.62 -7.35
N VAL A 83 4.46 5.38 -7.30
CA VAL A 83 3.60 4.20 -7.11
C VAL A 83 4.00 3.46 -5.85
N TYR A 84 3.11 3.49 -4.86
CA TYR A 84 3.20 2.66 -3.68
C TYR A 84 2.70 1.24 -4.00
N THR A 85 3.52 0.24 -3.75
CA THR A 85 3.15 -1.18 -3.79
C THR A 85 2.93 -1.68 -2.36
N ILE A 86 1.73 -2.16 -2.08
CA ILE A 86 1.30 -2.62 -0.77
C ILE A 86 1.14 -4.13 -0.82
N THR A 87 1.91 -4.83 -0.01
CA THR A 87 1.87 -6.29 0.10
C THR A 87 1.05 -6.68 1.32
N ILE A 88 0.10 -7.59 1.11
CA ILE A 88 -0.64 -8.26 2.18
C ILE A 88 -0.25 -9.73 2.25
N THR A 89 -0.33 -10.28 3.46
CA THR A 89 -0.18 -11.70 3.71
C THR A 89 -1.41 -12.22 4.44
N ALA A 90 -2.00 -13.29 3.92
CA ALA A 90 -3.07 -14.05 4.55
C ALA A 90 -2.53 -15.36 5.11
N THR A 91 -3.00 -15.75 6.28
CA THR A 91 -2.61 -16.98 6.99
C THR A 91 -3.85 -17.72 7.47
N ASP A 92 -3.93 -19.02 7.17
CA ASP A 92 -5.00 -19.90 7.64
C ASP A 92 -4.67 -20.55 9.01
N THR A 93 -5.60 -21.32 9.54
CA THR A 93 -5.42 -22.05 10.83
C THR A 93 -4.39 -23.19 10.75
N ALA A 94 -4.08 -23.68 9.54
CA ALA A 94 -3.06 -24.68 9.28
C ALA A 94 -1.66 -24.06 9.04
N LYS A 95 -1.53 -22.73 9.15
CA LYS A 95 -0.32 -21.94 8.88
C LYS A 95 0.09 -21.89 7.40
N ASN A 96 -0.81 -22.19 6.48
CA ASN A 96 -0.58 -21.89 5.08
C ASN A 96 -0.68 -20.38 4.86
N THR A 97 0.27 -19.84 4.10
CA THR A 97 0.34 -18.41 3.80
C THR A 97 0.12 -18.13 2.33
N SER A 98 -0.54 -17.02 2.01
CA SER A 98 -0.72 -16.49 0.66
C SER A 98 -0.44 -15.00 0.66
N THR A 99 0.26 -14.50 -0.36
CA THR A 99 0.58 -13.07 -0.50
C THR A 99 -0.09 -12.49 -1.73
N ALA A 100 -0.45 -11.21 -1.67
CA ALA A 100 -0.96 -10.45 -2.80
C ALA A 100 -0.54 -8.98 -2.69
N THR A 101 -0.53 -8.27 -3.81
CA THR A 101 -0.13 -6.87 -3.86
C THR A 101 -1.22 -6.00 -4.48
N THR A 102 -1.33 -4.76 -4.02
CA THR A 102 -2.14 -3.71 -4.63
C THR A 102 -1.31 -2.43 -4.73
N THR A 103 -1.67 -1.54 -5.66
CA THR A 103 -0.90 -0.32 -5.92
C THR A 103 -1.73 0.94 -5.66
N VAL A 104 -1.05 1.99 -5.22
CA VAL A 104 -1.60 3.34 -5.08
C VAL A 104 -0.67 4.33 -5.76
N SER A 105 -1.19 5.12 -6.70
CA SER A 105 -0.38 6.08 -7.45
C SER A 105 -0.53 7.53 -6.98
N VAL A 106 0.52 8.32 -7.18
CA VAL A 106 0.55 9.78 -7.02
C VAL A 106 0.87 10.37 -8.39
N PRO A 107 -0.15 10.58 -9.26
CA PRO A 107 0.08 10.93 -10.65
C PRO A 107 0.74 12.31 -10.81
N HIS A 108 1.62 12.44 -11.81
CA HIS A 108 2.30 13.71 -12.12
C HIS A 108 1.37 14.70 -12.84
N ASN A 109 0.57 14.23 -13.79
CA ASN A 109 -0.37 15.02 -14.57
C ASN A 109 -1.81 14.59 -14.28
N ARG A 110 -2.67 15.56 -13.98
CA ARG A 110 -4.13 15.39 -14.04
C ARG A 110 -4.68 16.27 -15.15
#